data_AF-A0A7J6LQI9-F1
#
_entry.id   AF-A0A7J6LQI9-F1
#
_cell.length_a   1.000
_cell.length_b   1.000
_cell.length_c   1.000
_cell.angle_alpha   90.00
_cell.angle_beta   90.00
_cell.angle_gamma   90.00
#
_symmetry.space_group_name_H-M   'P 1'
#
loop_
_entity.id
_entity.type
_entity.pdbx_description
1 polymer ?
#
loop_
_entity_poly.entity_id
_entity_poly.type
_entity_poly.pdbx_seq_one_letter_code
_entity_poly.pdbx_strand_id
1 'polypeptide(L)'
;MEPYSVPLQPANTQQQSGYPPNSILVYGLNVGGPEIAGLVRKVISLSIATAVVVVITTILGDIIFHYVSSGTFFSVVVGLLVPACGYYGAKNNDRTLIGMFCACGLCGAIWAVFQIVSGIGLVGFLKVVLEYCGPHGETKKEGGPFQCEDVTKDWDEAQYDDAKHLVDIAGWFITGVICLALPAFALKCASFIYGFKL
;
A
#
# COMPACT_ATOMS: atom_id res chain seq x y z
N MET A 1 34.27 27.20 -35.25
CA MET A 1 33.42 26.78 -34.12
C MET A 1 32.80 28.05 -33.58
N GLU A 2 31.59 28.36 -34.05
CA GLU A 2 30.86 29.56 -33.63
C GLU A 2 30.18 29.32 -32.28
N PRO A 3 30.22 30.31 -31.36
CA PRO A 3 29.55 30.20 -30.07
C PRO A 3 28.04 30.37 -30.24
N TYR A 4 27.30 29.32 -29.91
CA TYR A 4 25.84 29.31 -29.86
C TYR A 4 25.37 30.11 -28.65
N SER A 5 24.93 31.35 -28.88
CA SER A 5 24.33 32.20 -27.86
C SER A 5 22.83 31.94 -27.82
N VAL A 6 22.38 31.28 -26.74
CA VAL A 6 20.95 31.07 -26.47
C VAL A 6 20.37 32.37 -25.92
N PRO A 7 19.40 33.01 -26.58
CA PRO A 7 18.76 34.19 -26.03
C PRO A 7 17.91 33.81 -24.81
N LEU A 8 18.17 34.49 -23.68
CA LEU A 8 17.32 34.49 -22.51
C LEU A 8 15.96 35.10 -22.88
N GLN A 9 14.93 34.26 -22.99
CA GLN A 9 13.55 34.72 -23.06
C GLN A 9 13.10 35.21 -21.68
N PRO A 10 12.40 36.36 -21.60
CA PRO A 10 11.90 36.89 -20.34
C PRO A 10 10.81 35.96 -19.79
N ALA A 11 11.07 35.42 -18.60
CA ALA A 11 10.08 34.77 -17.77
C ALA A 11 9.16 35.84 -17.17
N ASN A 12 8.06 36.18 -17.85
CA ASN A 12 6.81 36.57 -17.18
C ASN A 12 5.68 36.83 -18.18
N THR A 13 4.50 36.33 -17.83
CA THR A 13 3.18 36.74 -18.35
C THR A 13 2.98 36.60 -19.85
N GLN A 14 2.51 35.42 -20.29
CA GLN A 14 1.39 35.23 -21.25
C GLN A 14 1.32 33.75 -21.69
N GLN A 15 0.83 32.88 -20.81
CA GLN A 15 0.13 31.66 -21.20
C GLN A 15 -1.39 31.91 -21.10
N GLN A 16 -1.87 32.91 -21.84
CA GLN A 16 -3.26 32.99 -22.29
C GLN A 16 -3.22 32.75 -23.79
N SER A 17 -3.12 31.49 -24.21
CA SER A 17 -3.34 31.15 -25.61
C SER A 17 -4.09 29.83 -25.69
N GLY A 18 -5.36 29.93 -26.06
CA GLY A 18 -6.15 28.80 -26.55
C GLY A 18 -6.66 27.82 -25.49
N TYR A 19 -7.19 28.30 -24.36
CA TYR A 19 -8.06 27.42 -23.57
C TYR A 19 -9.39 27.23 -24.33
N PRO A 20 -9.80 26.00 -24.65
CA PRO A 20 -11.13 25.77 -25.22
C PRO A 20 -12.18 26.33 -24.25
N PRO A 21 -13.28 26.92 -24.73
CA PRO A 21 -14.23 27.70 -23.92
C PRO A 21 -14.92 26.94 -22.77
N ASN A 22 -14.58 25.66 -22.52
CA ASN A 22 -15.18 24.80 -21.51
C ASN A 22 -14.15 24.14 -20.57
N SER A 23 -12.97 24.74 -20.39
CA SER A 23 -11.96 24.18 -19.50
C SER A 23 -12.08 24.75 -18.08
N ILE A 24 -12.18 23.86 -17.09
CA ILE A 24 -12.37 24.22 -15.68
C ILE A 24 -11.04 23.98 -14.97
N LEU A 25 -10.59 24.99 -14.22
CA LEU A 25 -9.38 24.89 -13.41
C LEU A 25 -9.72 24.21 -12.07
N VAL A 26 -9.16 23.02 -11.82
CA VAL A 26 -9.33 22.30 -10.55
C VAL A 26 -7.96 22.03 -9.94
N TYR A 27 -7.70 22.59 -8.74
CA TYR A 27 -6.38 22.55 -8.09
C TYR A 27 -5.23 23.10 -8.96
N GLY A 28 -5.50 24.10 -9.80
CA GLY A 28 -4.49 24.66 -10.70
C GLY A 28 -4.25 23.83 -11.97
N LEU A 29 -4.92 22.69 -12.14
CA LEU A 29 -4.94 21.94 -13.39
C LEU A 29 -6.08 22.39 -14.28
N ASN A 30 -5.77 22.67 -15.54
CA ASN A 30 -6.79 22.88 -16.55
C ASN A 30 -7.32 21.53 -17.05
N VAL A 31 -8.52 21.16 -16.62
CA VAL A 31 -9.13 19.87 -16.97
C VAL A 31 -10.16 20.08 -18.07
N GLY A 32 -10.11 19.24 -19.11
CA GLY A 32 -11.09 19.21 -20.18
C GLY A 32 -12.44 18.69 -19.68
N GLY A 33 -13.34 19.61 -19.33
CA GLY A 33 -14.71 19.30 -18.95
C GLY A 33 -14.94 18.99 -17.45
N PRO A 34 -16.17 19.26 -16.95
CA PRO A 34 -16.53 19.12 -15.53
C PRO A 34 -16.52 17.67 -15.03
N GLU A 35 -16.67 16.69 -15.94
CA GLU A 35 -16.75 15.27 -15.58
C GLU A 35 -15.40 14.72 -15.11
N ILE A 36 -14.32 15.02 -15.85
CA ILE A 36 -12.95 14.59 -15.51
C ILE A 36 -12.45 15.30 -14.25
N ALA A 37 -12.84 16.56 -14.06
CA ALA A 37 -12.52 17.37 -12.88
C ALA A 37 -13.02 16.74 -11.57
N GLY A 38 -14.23 16.18 -11.57
CA GLY A 38 -14.79 15.48 -10.42
C GLY A 38 -14.02 14.22 -10.06
N LEU A 39 -13.55 13.49 -11.08
CA LEU A 39 -12.80 12.25 -10.91
C LEU A 39 -11.42 12.52 -10.31
N VAL A 40 -10.68 13.50 -10.86
CA VAL A 40 -9.35 13.89 -10.37
C VAL A 40 -9.40 14.33 -8.90
N ARG A 41 -10.43 15.09 -8.50
CA ARG A 41 -10.64 15.49 -7.10
C ARG A 41 -10.75 14.31 -6.14
N LYS A 42 -11.52 13.29 -6.53
CA LYS A 42 -11.70 12.08 -5.71
C LYS A 42 -10.41 11.26 -5.63
N VAL A 43 -9.72 11.08 -6.75
CA VAL A 43 -8.47 10.30 -6.80
C VAL A 43 -7.37 10.96 -5.95
N ILE A 44 -7.21 12.28 -6.03
CA ILE A 44 -6.22 13.01 -5.21
C ILE A 44 -6.58 12.91 -3.72
N SER A 45 -7.86 13.11 -3.37
CA SER A 45 -8.32 12.99 -1.98
C SER A 45 -8.10 11.58 -1.42
N LEU A 46 -8.41 10.54 -2.20
CA LEU A 46 -8.14 9.14 -1.83
C LEU A 46 -6.65 8.89 -1.69
N SER A 47 -5.82 9.40 -2.61
CA SER A 47 -4.36 9.22 -2.56
C SER A 47 -3.78 9.82 -1.28
N ILE A 48 -4.18 11.04 -0.92
CA ILE A 48 -3.74 11.70 0.31
C ILE A 48 -4.21 10.91 1.53
N ALA A 49 -5.49 10.51 1.57
CA ALA A 49 -6.02 9.71 2.68
C ALA A 49 -5.26 8.40 2.85
N THR A 50 -4.97 7.68 1.75
CA THR A 50 -4.19 6.45 1.79
C THR A 50 -2.75 6.68 2.23
N ALA A 51 -2.11 7.76 1.78
CA ALA A 51 -0.75 8.10 2.20
C ALA A 51 -0.70 8.37 3.71
N VAL A 52 -1.67 9.11 4.25
CA VAL A 52 -1.77 9.37 5.70
C VAL A 52 -1.98 8.07 6.48
N VAL A 53 -2.89 7.20 6.02
CA VAL A 53 -3.12 5.90 6.67
C VAL A 53 -1.85 5.06 6.68
N VAL A 54 -1.14 4.97 5.55
CA VAL A 54 0.13 4.23 5.45
C VAL A 54 1.15 4.77 6.45
N VAL A 55 1.36 6.09 6.48
CA VAL A 55 2.31 6.72 7.42
C VAL A 55 1.95 6.40 8.87
N ILE A 56 0.68 6.53 9.25
CA ILE A 56 0.22 6.20 10.61
C ILE A 56 0.48 4.73 10.92
N THR A 57 0.11 3.81 10.03
CA THR A 57 0.31 2.38 10.26
C THR A 57 1.78 2.00 10.35
N THR A 58 2.64 2.65 9.57
CA THR A 58 4.09 2.43 9.60
C THR A 58 4.69 2.92 10.91
N ILE A 59 4.31 4.11 11.37
CA ILE A 59 4.79 4.66 12.66
C ILE A 59 4.31 3.79 13.83
N LEU A 60 3.03 3.38 13.84
CA LEU A 60 2.51 2.49 14.88
C LEU A 60 3.24 1.15 14.89
N GLY A 61 3.50 0.56 13.71
CA GLY A 61 4.28 -0.67 13.61
C GLY A 61 5.71 -0.50 14.15
N ASP A 62 6.37 0.60 13.83
CA ASP A 62 7.75 0.87 14.29
C ASP A 62 7.81 1.04 15.82
N ILE A 63 6.83 1.74 16.41
CA ILE A 63 6.72 1.92 17.87
C ILE A 63 6.47 0.58 18.57
N ILE A 64 5.60 -0.28 18.01
CA ILE A 64 5.22 -1.56 18.64
C ILE A 64 6.35 -2.58 18.55
N PHE A 65 6.99 -2.70 17.39
CA PHE A 65 7.96 -3.76 17.13
C PHE A 65 9.42 -3.35 17.36
N HIS A 66 9.70 -2.07 17.65
CA HIS A 66 11.06 -1.52 17.86
C HIS A 66 12.07 -1.94 16.77
N TYR A 67 11.59 -2.19 15.55
CA TYR A 67 12.37 -2.68 14.43
C TYR A 67 12.55 -1.55 13.41
N VAL A 68 13.43 -0.60 13.74
CA VAL A 68 13.82 0.46 12.81
C VAL A 68 14.75 -0.14 11.74
N SER A 69 14.13 -0.80 10.75
CA SER A 69 14.83 -1.33 9.59
C SER A 69 15.04 -0.21 8.58
N SER A 70 16.22 -0.16 7.95
CA SER A 70 16.52 0.80 6.87
C SER A 70 15.55 0.69 5.67
N GLY A 71 14.79 -0.40 5.56
CA GLY A 71 13.75 -0.59 4.55
C GLY A 71 12.53 0.33 4.70
N THR A 72 12.26 0.85 5.89
CA THR A 72 11.04 1.66 6.14
C THR A 72 11.06 2.97 5.37
N PHE A 73 12.23 3.63 5.31
CA PHE A 73 12.39 4.86 4.55
C PHE A 73 12.15 4.67 3.05
N PHE A 74 12.71 3.59 2.48
CA PHE A 74 12.52 3.27 1.07
C PHE A 74 11.04 3.00 0.75
N SER A 75 10.33 2.31 1.65
CA SER A 75 8.90 2.04 1.50
C SER A 75 8.06 3.33 1.45
N VAL A 76 8.36 4.31 2.31
CA VAL A 76 7.66 5.60 2.31
C VAL A 76 7.92 6.38 1.02
N VAL A 77 9.17 6.45 0.57
CA VAL A 77 9.53 7.16 -0.67
C VAL A 77 8.83 6.53 -1.88
N VAL A 78 8.85 5.21 -1.99
CA VAL A 78 8.12 4.49 -3.06
C VAL A 78 6.61 4.70 -2.92
N GLY A 79 6.08 4.71 -1.70
CA GLY A 79 4.67 4.96 -1.41
C GLY A 79 4.19 6.35 -1.86
N LEU A 80 5.07 7.36 -1.80
CA LEU A 80 4.79 8.73 -2.27
C LEU A 80 5.05 8.94 -3.76
N LEU A 81 5.97 8.18 -4.36
CA LEU A 81 6.25 8.22 -5.79
C LEU A 81 5.03 7.79 -6.63
N VAL A 82 4.30 6.76 -6.20
CA VAL A 82 3.09 6.28 -6.90
C VAL A 82 2.04 7.38 -7.11
N PRO A 83 1.53 8.07 -6.06
CA PRO A 83 0.56 9.15 -6.26
C PRO A 83 1.16 10.35 -7.01
N ALA A 84 2.47 10.62 -6.89
CA ALA A 84 3.12 11.64 -7.70
C ALA A 84 3.08 11.31 -9.20
N CYS A 85 3.36 10.06 -9.60
CA CYS A 85 3.22 9.61 -10.99
C CYS A 85 1.79 9.80 -11.51
N GLY A 86 0.78 9.48 -10.69
CA GLY A 86 -0.62 9.70 -11.04
C GLY A 86 -0.95 11.18 -11.25
N TYR A 87 -0.48 12.06 -10.36
CA TYR A 87 -0.68 13.50 -10.47
C TYR A 87 0.01 14.10 -11.70
N TYR A 88 1.30 13.82 -11.90
CA TYR A 88 2.06 14.34 -13.04
C TYR A 88 1.58 13.76 -14.38
N GLY A 89 1.16 12.49 -14.39
CA GLY A 89 0.55 11.86 -15.57
C GLY A 89 -0.75 12.53 -15.98
N ALA A 90 -1.64 12.81 -15.02
CA ALA A 90 -2.87 13.56 -15.28
C ALA A 90 -2.58 15.01 -15.70
N LYS A 91 -1.56 15.65 -15.11
CA LYS A 91 -1.19 17.04 -15.42
C LYS A 91 -0.66 17.22 -16.83
N ASN A 92 0.25 16.35 -17.25
CA ASN A 92 0.92 16.47 -18.54
C ASN A 92 0.21 15.68 -19.65
N ASN A 93 -0.93 15.04 -19.33
CA ASN A 93 -1.62 14.11 -20.21
C ASN A 93 -0.67 13.03 -20.78
N ASP A 94 0.27 12.56 -19.95
CA ASP A 94 1.28 11.59 -20.35
C ASP A 94 0.80 10.17 -20.01
N ARG A 95 0.45 9.43 -21.06
CA ARG A 95 -0.02 8.05 -20.97
C ARG A 95 1.01 7.12 -20.33
N THR A 96 2.30 7.43 -20.44
CA THR A 96 3.39 6.64 -19.86
C THR A 96 3.37 6.70 -18.34
N LEU A 97 3.20 7.90 -17.77
CA LEU A 97 3.14 8.09 -16.32
C LEU A 97 1.86 7.45 -15.72
N ILE A 98 0.74 7.55 -16.42
CA ILE A 98 -0.52 6.91 -16.02
C ILE A 98 -0.37 5.38 -16.06
N GLY A 99 0.30 4.84 -17.08
CA GLY A 99 0.63 3.42 -17.16
C GLY A 99 1.51 2.96 -15.99
N MET A 100 2.53 3.74 -15.62
CA MET A 100 3.40 3.43 -14.48
C MET A 100 2.63 3.43 -13.16
N PHE A 101 1.74 4.41 -12.94
CA PHE A 101 0.86 4.44 -11.78
C PHE A 101 0.04 3.15 -11.65
N CYS A 102 -0.52 2.68 -12.77
CA CYS A 102 -1.25 1.42 -12.76
C CYS A 102 -0.34 0.22 -12.49
N ALA A 103 0.82 0.14 -13.13
CA ALA A 103 1.75 -0.97 -12.94
C ALA A 103 2.19 -1.07 -11.47
N CYS A 104 2.51 0.06 -10.84
CA CYS A 104 2.80 0.13 -9.41
C CYS A 104 1.60 -0.27 -8.54
N GLY A 105 0.39 0.17 -8.91
CA GLY A 105 -0.85 -0.20 -8.24
C GLY A 105 -1.11 -1.72 -8.26
N LEU A 106 -0.91 -2.35 -9.42
CA LEU A 106 -1.07 -3.80 -9.61
C LEU A 106 0.02 -4.57 -8.85
N CYS A 107 1.28 -4.15 -8.98
CA CYS A 107 2.39 -4.77 -8.26
C CYS A 107 2.18 -4.72 -6.74
N GLY A 108 1.78 -3.55 -6.21
CA GLY A 108 1.46 -3.40 -4.79
C GLY A 108 0.27 -4.25 -4.36
N ALA A 109 -0.69 -4.49 -5.26
CA ALA A 109 -1.83 -5.34 -4.99
C ALA A 109 -1.45 -6.83 -4.93
N ILE A 110 -0.60 -7.31 -5.86
CA ILE A 110 -0.03 -8.66 -5.83
C ILE A 110 0.78 -8.85 -4.55
N TRP A 111 1.62 -7.88 -4.18
CA TRP A 111 2.40 -7.92 -2.96
C TRP A 111 1.53 -7.99 -1.70
N ALA A 112 0.43 -7.22 -1.66
CA ALA A 112 -0.53 -7.28 -0.56
C ALA A 112 -1.18 -8.67 -0.43
N VAL A 113 -1.55 -9.30 -1.55
CA VAL A 113 -2.10 -10.67 -1.54
C VAL A 113 -1.07 -11.66 -1.00
N PHE A 114 0.19 -11.57 -1.43
CA PHE A 114 1.26 -12.42 -0.93
C PHE A 114 1.46 -12.28 0.58
N GLN A 115 1.46 -11.05 1.10
CA GLN A 115 1.55 -10.77 2.54
C GLN A 115 0.37 -11.36 3.32
N ILE A 116 -0.86 -11.25 2.79
CA ILE A 116 -2.04 -11.84 3.42
C ILE A 116 -1.92 -13.37 3.46
N VAL A 117 -1.54 -14.01 2.35
CA VAL A 117 -1.39 -15.47 2.28
C VAL A 117 -0.29 -15.95 3.23
N SER A 118 0.86 -15.25 3.26
CA SER A 118 1.95 -15.55 4.17
C SER A 118 1.54 -15.38 5.64
N GLY A 119 0.80 -14.32 5.98
CA GLY A 119 0.29 -14.07 7.33
C GLY A 119 -0.72 -15.12 7.79
N ILE A 120 -1.67 -15.51 6.93
CA ILE A 120 -2.61 -16.60 7.21
C ILE A 120 -1.86 -17.92 7.41
N GLY A 121 -0.87 -18.21 6.54
CA GLY A 121 -0.04 -19.40 6.65
C GLY A 121 0.72 -19.47 7.96
N LEU A 122 1.32 -18.35 8.39
CA LEU A 122 2.05 -18.26 9.65
C LEU A 122 1.12 -18.44 10.86
N VAL A 123 0.00 -17.72 10.92
CA VAL A 123 -0.97 -17.86 12.01
C VAL A 123 -1.59 -19.25 12.05
N GLY A 124 -1.92 -19.82 10.89
CA GLY A 124 -2.41 -21.20 10.78
C GLY A 124 -1.37 -22.22 11.25
N PHE A 125 -0.11 -22.03 10.87
CA PHE A 125 1.00 -22.87 11.36
C PHE A 125 1.16 -22.76 12.88
N LEU A 126 1.16 -21.55 13.45
CA LEU A 126 1.22 -21.38 14.91
C LEU A 126 0.02 -22.02 15.61
N LYS A 127 -1.20 -21.92 15.06
CA LYS A 127 -2.38 -22.61 15.61
C LYS A 127 -2.17 -24.12 15.65
N VAL A 128 -1.67 -24.71 14.57
CA VAL A 128 -1.34 -26.14 14.53
C VAL A 128 -0.28 -26.45 15.58
N VAL A 129 0.81 -25.70 15.66
CA VAL A 129 1.85 -25.93 16.68
C VAL A 129 1.27 -25.87 18.10
N LEU A 130 0.46 -24.86 18.42
CA LEU A 130 -0.16 -24.71 19.74
C LEU A 130 -1.21 -25.80 20.05
N GLU A 131 -1.90 -26.34 19.03
CA GLU A 131 -2.86 -27.44 19.24
C GLU A 131 -2.17 -28.79 19.50
N TYR A 132 -1.03 -29.03 18.87
CA TYR A 132 -0.29 -30.30 19.01
C TYR A 132 0.71 -30.28 20.17
N CYS A 133 1.28 -29.12 20.51
CA CYS A 133 2.24 -28.94 21.58
C CYS A 133 1.61 -28.25 22.79
N GLY A 134 1.84 -28.80 23.98
CA GLY A 134 1.57 -28.19 25.27
C GLY A 134 2.77 -27.37 25.78
N PRO A 135 2.64 -26.75 26.97
CA PRO A 135 3.78 -26.13 27.63
C PRO A 135 4.88 -27.17 27.91
N HIS A 136 6.13 -26.71 28.04
CA HIS A 136 7.30 -27.54 28.35
C HIS A 136 7.59 -28.71 27.39
N GLY A 137 7.14 -28.65 26.13
CA GLY A 137 7.43 -29.68 25.14
C GLY A 137 6.52 -30.91 25.20
N GLU A 138 5.45 -30.89 26.01
CA GLU A 138 4.52 -32.00 26.10
C GLU A 138 3.72 -32.17 24.79
N THR A 139 3.65 -33.37 24.24
CA THR A 139 2.81 -33.67 23.07
C THR A 139 1.37 -33.94 23.48
N LYS A 140 0.42 -33.09 23.09
CA LYS A 140 -1.01 -33.25 23.42
C LYS A 140 -1.71 -34.32 22.59
N LYS A 141 -1.22 -34.56 21.36
CA LYS A 141 -1.76 -35.57 20.43
C LYS A 141 -0.63 -36.38 19.83
N GLU A 142 -0.68 -37.70 20.00
CA GLU A 142 0.26 -38.61 19.35
C GLU A 142 0.06 -38.61 17.82
N GLY A 143 1.16 -38.73 17.06
CA GLY A 143 1.14 -38.79 15.59
C GLY A 143 1.24 -37.45 14.86
N GLY A 144 1.62 -36.37 15.56
CA GLY A 144 1.91 -35.07 14.92
C GLY A 144 3.21 -35.09 14.09
N PRO A 145 3.33 -34.24 13.05
CA PRO A 145 4.53 -34.18 12.20
C PRO A 145 5.71 -33.41 12.82
N PHE A 146 5.56 -32.88 14.05
CA PHE A 146 6.53 -32.02 14.70
C PHE A 146 6.99 -32.61 16.04
N GLN A 147 8.28 -32.46 16.34
CA GLN A 147 8.83 -32.73 17.67
C GLN A 147 8.64 -31.49 18.54
N CYS A 148 7.71 -31.55 19.50
CA CYS A 148 7.36 -30.39 20.35
C CYS A 148 8.50 -29.92 21.27
N GLU A 149 9.46 -30.79 21.54
CA GLU A 149 10.62 -30.50 22.39
C GLU A 149 11.47 -29.36 21.82
N ASP A 150 11.61 -29.22 20.50
CA ASP A 150 12.46 -28.15 19.93
C ASP A 150 11.76 -26.77 19.92
N VAL A 151 10.43 -26.74 19.99
CA VAL A 151 9.65 -25.52 19.76
C VAL A 151 9.19 -24.87 21.06
N THR A 152 8.82 -25.67 22.06
CA THR A 152 8.12 -25.20 23.27
C THR A 152 8.82 -25.53 24.58
N LYS A 153 10.03 -26.10 24.53
CA LYS A 153 10.77 -26.53 25.73
C LYS A 153 11.09 -25.38 26.68
N ASP A 154 11.42 -24.21 26.15
CA ASP A 154 11.77 -23.04 26.94
C ASP A 154 10.56 -22.16 27.29
N TRP A 155 9.34 -22.59 26.94
CA TRP A 155 8.14 -21.79 27.15
C TRP A 155 7.53 -22.08 28.52
N ASP A 156 7.40 -21.04 29.32
CA ASP A 156 6.63 -21.07 30.56
C ASP A 156 5.11 -21.06 30.27
N GLU A 157 4.29 -21.49 31.23
CA GLU A 157 2.82 -21.53 31.06
C GLU A 157 2.25 -20.15 30.69
N ALA A 158 2.77 -19.09 31.30
CA ALA A 158 2.38 -17.71 30.99
C ALA A 158 2.71 -17.32 29.54
N GLN A 159 3.88 -17.72 29.03
CA GLN A 159 4.28 -17.43 27.65
C GLN A 159 3.42 -18.21 26.63
N TYR A 160 3.03 -19.43 26.98
CA TYR A 160 2.15 -20.24 26.15
C TYR A 160 0.75 -19.63 26.03
N ASP A 161 0.18 -19.17 27.15
CA ASP A 161 -1.13 -18.50 27.15
C ASP A 161 -1.08 -17.15 26.42
N ASP A 162 0.01 -16.38 26.58
CA ASP A 162 0.24 -15.15 25.81
C ASP A 162 0.33 -15.43 24.30
N ALA A 163 1.07 -16.48 23.89
CA ALA A 163 1.18 -16.87 22.48
C ALA A 163 -0.18 -17.26 21.89
N LYS A 164 -1.00 -17.99 22.66
CA LYS A 164 -2.37 -18.35 22.25
C LYS A 164 -3.25 -17.12 22.08
N HIS A 165 -3.21 -16.18 23.02
CA HIS A 165 -3.94 -14.91 22.92
C HIS A 165 -3.46 -14.09 21.71
N LEU A 166 -2.15 -14.02 21.48
CA LEU A 166 -1.56 -13.31 20.35
C LEU A 166 -2.04 -13.87 19.02
N VAL A 167 -2.11 -15.20 18.89
CA VAL A 167 -2.56 -15.90 17.68
C VAL A 167 -4.03 -15.63 17.37
N ASP A 168 -4.89 -15.57 18.39
CA ASP A 168 -6.30 -15.23 18.19
C ASP A 168 -6.48 -13.75 17.83
N ILE A 169 -5.76 -12.84 18.49
CA ILE A 169 -5.75 -11.41 18.15
C ILE A 169 -5.25 -11.20 16.71
N ALA A 170 -4.17 -11.87 16.33
CA ALA A 170 -3.62 -11.83 14.98
C ALA A 170 -4.64 -12.33 13.93
N GLY A 171 -5.38 -13.39 14.26
CA GLY A 171 -6.48 -13.88 13.41
C GLY A 171 -7.54 -12.81 13.14
N TRP A 172 -8.03 -12.16 14.20
CA TRP A 172 -9.00 -11.05 14.08
C TRP A 172 -8.45 -9.87 13.28
N PHE A 173 -7.20 -9.50 13.50
CA PHE A 173 -6.54 -8.42 12.77
C PHE A 173 -6.45 -8.71 11.28
N ILE A 174 -6.02 -9.93 10.90
CA ILE A 174 -5.95 -10.37 9.51
C ILE A 174 -7.33 -10.31 8.85
N THR A 175 -8.38 -10.79 9.52
CA THR A 175 -9.75 -10.69 9.00
C THR A 175 -10.16 -9.25 8.77
N GLY A 176 -9.89 -8.34 9.72
CA GLY A 176 -10.17 -6.91 9.57
C GLY A 176 -9.43 -6.27 8.39
N VAL A 177 -8.15 -6.60 8.21
CA VAL A 177 -7.34 -6.12 7.08
C VAL A 177 -7.91 -6.60 5.75
N ILE A 178 -8.32 -7.86 5.64
CA ILE A 178 -8.92 -8.40 4.42
C ILE A 178 -10.22 -7.66 4.07
N CYS A 179 -11.09 -7.43 5.06
CA CYS A 179 -12.34 -6.69 4.87
C CYS A 179 -12.11 -5.25 4.36
N LEU A 180 -11.04 -4.59 4.80
CA LEU A 180 -10.68 -3.24 4.36
C LEU A 180 -9.92 -3.22 3.03
N ALA A 181 -9.10 -4.23 2.76
CA ALA A 181 -8.28 -4.32 1.54
C ALA A 181 -9.13 -4.62 0.30
N LEU A 182 -10.20 -5.42 0.43
CA LEU A 182 -11.06 -5.80 -0.70
C LEU A 182 -11.71 -4.59 -1.42
N PRO A 183 -12.37 -3.65 -0.73
CA PRO A 183 -12.89 -2.43 -1.37
C PRO A 183 -11.80 -1.58 -2.02
N ALA A 184 -10.63 -1.46 -1.37
CA ALA A 184 -9.51 -0.70 -1.92
C ALA A 184 -8.96 -1.35 -3.20
N PHE A 185 -8.89 -2.68 -3.24
CA PHE A 185 -8.51 -3.44 -4.43
C PHE A 185 -9.52 -3.23 -5.56
N ALA A 186 -10.82 -3.35 -5.26
CA ALA A 186 -11.88 -3.11 -6.23
C ALA A 186 -11.82 -1.69 -6.81
N LEU A 187 -11.55 -0.68 -5.97
CA LEU A 187 -11.36 0.71 -6.41
C LEU A 187 -10.13 0.89 -7.30
N LYS A 188 -9.01 0.21 -7.00
CA LYS A 188 -7.80 0.24 -7.84
C LYS A 188 -8.05 -0.42 -9.21
N CYS A 189 -8.73 -1.57 -9.23
CA CYS A 189 -9.12 -2.25 -10.47
C CYS A 189 -10.10 -1.42 -11.29
N ALA A 190 -11.10 -0.81 -10.65
CA ALA A 190 -12.03 0.09 -11.31
C ALA A 190 -11.30 1.29 -11.93
N SER A 191 -10.38 1.90 -11.17
CA SER A 191 -9.56 3.02 -11.65
C SER A 191 -8.72 2.64 -12.87
N PHE A 192 -8.22 1.41 -12.94
CA PHE A 192 -7.52 0.90 -14.13
C PHE A 192 -8.44 0.80 -15.35
N ILE A 193 -9.63 0.20 -15.18
CA ILE A 193 -10.60 0.03 -16.27
C ILE A 193 -11.06 1.39 -16.80
N TYR A 194 -11.31 2.36 -15.91
CA TYR A 194 -11.68 3.72 -16.31
C TYR A 194 -10.51 4.49 -16.93
N GLY A 195 -9.28 4.30 -16.44
CA GLY A 195 -8.09 4.92 -16.99
C GLY A 195 -7.78 4.48 -18.43
N PHE A 196 -8.12 3.25 -18.80
CA PHE A 196 -7.91 2.74 -20.16
C PHE A 196 -8.90 3.30 -21.19
N LYS A 197 -10.04 3.85 -20.74
CA LYS A 197 -11.07 4.43 -21.61
C LYS A 197 -10.82 5.91 -21.96
N LEU A 198 -9.87 6.57 -21.29
CA LEU A 198 -9.44 7.94 -21.54
C LEU A 198 -8.27 7.97 -22.55
#